data_AF-A0A9D7BAU1-F1
#
_entry.id   AF-A0A9D7BAU1-F1
#
_cell.length_a   1.000
_cell.length_b   1.000
_cell.length_c   1.000
_cell.angle_alpha   90.00
_cell.angle_beta   90.00
_cell.angle_gamma   90.00
#
_symmetry.space_group_name_H-M   'P 1'
#
loop_
_entity.id
_entity.type
_entity.pdbx_description
1 polymer ?
#
loop_
_entity_poly.entity_id
_entity_poly.type
_entity_poly.pdbx_seq_one_letter_code
_entity_poly.pdbx_strand_id
1 'polypeptide(L)' 'MPAVQGYCVKCKDKRDIKDAKEVTMANGRKAMKGVCPKCGTGMFKIMGK' A
#
# COMPACT_ATOMS: atom_id res chain seq x y z
N MET A 1 0.00 16.50 0.83
CA MET A 1 0.66 15.20 1.09
C MET A 1 -0.42 14.12 1.09
N PRO A 2 -0.71 13.47 -0.04
CA PRO A 2 -1.76 12.47 -0.11
C PRO A 2 -1.25 11.19 0.57
N ALA A 3 -1.66 11.01 1.81
CA ALA A 3 -1.43 9.76 2.51
C ALA A 3 -2.33 8.69 1.86
N VAL A 4 -1.71 7.70 1.22
CA VAL A 4 -2.46 6.63 0.55
C VAL A 4 -3.09 5.77 1.62
N GLN A 5 -4.40 5.88 1.82
CA GLN A 5 -5.09 5.05 2.80
C GLN A 5 -5.17 3.59 2.31
N GLY A 6 -4.55 2.71 3.08
CA GLY A 6 -4.53 1.26 2.91
C GLY A 6 -5.23 0.56 4.07
N TYR A 7 -5.87 -0.56 3.79
CA TYR A 7 -6.44 -1.37 4.85
C TYR A 7 -5.37 -2.30 5.43
N CYS A 8 -5.16 -2.21 6.75
CA CYS A 8 -4.26 -3.12 7.45
C CYS A 8 -5.05 -4.34 7.91
N VAL A 9 -4.83 -5.49 7.29
CA VAL A 9 -5.43 -6.75 7.76
C VAL A 9 -5.00 -7.12 9.18
N LYS A 10 -3.79 -6.71 9.60
CA LYS A 10 -3.27 -6.94 10.95
C LYS A 10 -3.89 -6.03 11.99
N CYS A 11 -4.14 -4.77 11.65
CA CYS A 11 -4.80 -3.83 12.56
C CYS A 11 -6.31 -3.81 12.40
N LYS A 12 -6.86 -4.48 11.37
CA LYS A 12 -8.26 -4.42 10.91
C LYS A 12 -8.79 -2.99 10.72
N ASP A 13 -7.89 -2.03 10.54
CA ASP A 13 -8.17 -0.60 10.41
C ASP A 13 -7.72 -0.10 9.03
N LYS A 14 -8.42 0.91 8.50
CA LYS A 14 -7.90 1.75 7.42
C LYS A 14 -6.86 2.71 8.00
N ARG A 15 -5.66 2.70 7.44
CA ARG A 15 -4.54 3.56 7.87
C ARG A 15 -3.75 4.04 6.68
N ASP A 16 -3.00 5.09 6.89
CA ASP A 16 -2.06 5.60 5.90
C ASP A 16 -0.96 4.59 5.63
N ILE A 17 -0.72 4.30 4.36
CA ILE A 17 0.41 3.51 3.89
C ILE A 17 1.63 4.44 3.97
N LYS A 18 2.56 4.10 4.86
CA LYS A 18 3.88 4.74 4.94
C LYS A 18 4.72 4.25 3.76
N ASP A 19 5.50 5.14 3.16
CA ASP A 19 6.37 4.80 2.02
C ASP A 19 5.61 4.17 0.84
N ALA A 20 4.42 4.68 0.53
CA ALA A 20 3.66 4.27 -0.64
C ALA A 20 4.44 4.62 -1.93
N LYS A 21 5.01 3.60 -2.56
CA LYS A 21 5.75 3.64 -3.82
C LYS A 21 4.94 2.96 -4.91
N GLU A 22 4.74 3.66 -6.02
CA GLU A 22 4.24 3.04 -7.24
C GLU A 22 5.33 2.11 -7.80
N VAL A 23 4.98 0.84 -7.96
CA VAL A 23 5.77 -0.19 -8.62
C VAL A 23 4.96 -0.75 -9.77
N THR A 24 5.55 -0.74 -10.96
CA THR A 24 4.97 -1.40 -12.14
C THR A 24 5.42 -2.85 -12.14
N MET A 25 4.49 -3.79 -12.05
CA MET A 25 4.80 -5.20 -12.19
C MET A 25 5.13 -5.53 -13.65
N ALA A 26 5.91 -6.60 -13.87
CA ALA A 26 6.31 -7.06 -15.21
C ALA A 26 5.12 -7.32 -16.17
N ASN A 27 3.92 -7.56 -15.63
CA ASN A 27 2.68 -7.71 -16.40
C ASN A 27 2.00 -6.37 -16.78
N GLY A 28 2.70 -5.24 -16.70
CA GLY A 28 2.17 -3.91 -17.06
C GLY A 28 1.17 -3.32 -16.05
N ARG A 29 0.88 -4.02 -14.94
CA ARG A 29 -0.05 -3.55 -13.90
C ARG A 29 0.68 -2.69 -12.89
N LYS A 30 0.11 -1.52 -12.58
CA LYS A 30 0.59 -0.66 -11.50
C LYS A 30 0.17 -1.23 -10.15
N ALA A 31 1.07 -1.23 -9.20
CA ALA A 31 0.78 -1.53 -7.80
C ALA A 31 1.43 -0.47 -6.93
N MET A 32 0.76 -0.09 -5.85
CA MET A 32 1.34 0.72 -4.79
C MET A 32 1.87 -0.22 -3.72
N LYS A 33 3.17 -0.23 -3.52
CA LYS A 33 3.84 -0.95 -2.43
C LYS A 33 4.14 0.04 -1.32
N GLY A 34 3.85 -0.29 -0.08
CA GLY A 34 4.28 0.50 1.07
C GLY A 34 4.20 -0.31 2.34
N VAL A 35 4.12 0.37 3.47
CA VAL A 35 4.30 -0.22 4.79
C VAL A 35 3.28 0.32 5.77
N CYS A 36 2.74 -0.53 6.64
CA CYS A 36 1.87 -0.06 7.72
C CYS A 36 2.71 0.67 8.79
N PRO A 37 2.42 1.94 9.13
CA PRO A 37 3.15 2.68 10.16
C PRO A 37 2.95 2.12 11.57
N LYS A 38 1.90 1.31 11.80
CA LYS A 38 1.55 0.78 13.13
C LYS A 38 2.19 -0.57 13.41
N CYS A 39 2.15 -1.48 12.43
CA CYS A 39 2.61 -2.86 12.61
C CYS A 39 3.82 -3.21 11.75
N GLY A 40 4.35 -2.27 10.97
CA GLY A 40 5.50 -2.48 10.08
C GLY A 40 5.25 -3.48 8.95
N THR A 41 4.01 -3.97 8.78
CA THR A 41 3.71 -5.00 7.78
C THR A 41 3.62 -4.37 6.40
N GLY A 42 4.30 -4.97 5.43
CA GLY A 42 4.26 -4.55 4.03
C GLY A 42 2.84 -4.62 3.48
N MET A 43 2.36 -3.52 2.92
CA MET A 43 1.07 -3.39 2.28
C MET A 43 1.27 -3.20 0.79
N PHE A 44 0.41 -3.83 0.01
CA PHE A 44 0.42 -3.72 -1.44
C PHE A 44 -1.01 -3.43 -1.88
N LYS A 45 -1.20 -2.32 -2.59
CA LYS A 45 -2.46 -1.94 -3.21
C LYS A 45 -2.28 -2.04 -4.71
N ILE A 46 -2.76 -3.12 -5.31
CA ILE A 46 -2.70 -3.28 -6.76
C ILE A 46 -3.63 -2.23 -7.37
N MET A 47 -3.07 -1.29 -8.12
CA MET A 47 -3.81 -0.29 -8.90
C MET A 47 -3.92 -0.83 -10.32
N GLY A 48 -4.63 -1.95 -10.44
CA GLY A 48 -5.00 -2.51 -11.73
C GLY A 48 -5.93 -1.54 -12.41
N LYS A 49 -5.56 -1.10 -13.61
CA LYS A 49 -6.51 -0.47 -14.53
C LYS A 49 -7.48 -1.52 -15.05
#